data_AF-A0A1H0YXF7-F1
#
_entry.id   AF-A0A1H0YXF7-F1
#
_cell.length_a   1.000
_cell.length_b   1.000
_cell.length_c   1.000
_cell.angle_alpha   90.00
_cell.angle_beta   90.00
_cell.angle_gamma   90.00
#
_symmetry.space_group_name_H-M   'P 1'
#
loop_
_entity.id
_entity.type
_entity.pdbx_description
1 polymer ?
#
loop_
_entity_poly.entity_id
_entity_poly.type
_entity_poly.pdbx_seq_one_letter_code
_entity_poly.pdbx_strand_id
1 'polypeptide(L)'
;MNTSDSSTASRSANDSDGATRAISYAGAGLAVLVALLHLLHPSHGMVELFAALNGNWRVLQFDPRPVAFVLSGVALLVGVSLSRNAPDRRPYYLAGMLLSAVYVVGYFAWHFTGHGGFLPGREPLLHGLSPLENVVSHLTTDLWAAASKAAEVALFVVLAVLYAES
;
A
#
# COMPACT_ATOMS: atom_id res chain seq x y z
N MET A 1 -21.47 -49.22 5.06
CA MET A 1 -21.76 -47.94 4.37
C MET A 1 -21.26 -46.81 5.26
N ASN A 2 -20.12 -46.20 4.92
CA ASN A 2 -19.45 -45.16 5.71
C ASN A 2 -19.85 -43.79 5.15
N THR A 3 -20.92 -43.19 5.67
CA THR A 3 -21.44 -41.88 5.22
C THR A 3 -20.82 -40.69 5.98
N SER A 4 -20.00 -40.97 6.98
CA SER A 4 -19.36 -39.96 7.84
C SER A 4 -18.20 -39.24 7.15
N ASP A 5 -17.44 -39.92 6.28
CA ASP A 5 -16.24 -39.35 5.64
C ASP A 5 -16.57 -38.33 4.55
N SER A 6 -17.66 -38.52 3.81
CA SER A 6 -18.06 -37.61 2.72
C SER A 6 -18.63 -36.29 3.24
N SER A 7 -19.30 -36.31 4.39
CA SER A 7 -19.87 -35.10 5.01
C SER A 7 -18.82 -34.24 5.72
N THR A 8 -17.76 -34.85 6.26
CA THR A 8 -16.63 -34.10 6.84
C THR A 8 -15.74 -33.48 5.77
N ALA A 9 -15.46 -34.22 4.68
CA ALA A 9 -14.70 -33.69 3.56
C ALA A 9 -15.40 -32.54 2.84
N SER A 10 -16.72 -32.62 2.63
CA SER A 10 -17.48 -31.53 1.98
C SER A 10 -17.56 -30.27 2.85
N ARG A 11 -17.66 -30.43 4.17
CA ARG A 11 -17.68 -29.31 5.12
C ARG A 11 -16.33 -28.61 5.18
N SER A 12 -15.23 -29.36 5.25
CA SER A 12 -13.87 -28.81 5.21
C SER A 12 -13.58 -28.03 3.93
N ALA A 13 -14.02 -28.51 2.77
CA ALA A 13 -13.81 -27.84 1.50
C ALA A 13 -14.64 -26.54 1.38
N ASN A 14 -15.88 -26.55 1.88
CA ASN A 14 -16.74 -25.37 1.87
C ASN A 14 -16.25 -24.28 2.83
N ASP A 15 -15.68 -24.67 3.98
CA ASP A 15 -15.09 -23.75 4.96
C ASP A 15 -13.80 -23.11 4.42
N SER A 16 -12.95 -23.86 3.70
CA SER A 16 -11.76 -23.29 3.04
C SER A 16 -12.13 -22.31 1.93
N ASP A 17 -13.14 -22.63 1.11
CA ASP A 17 -13.62 -21.74 0.06
C ASP A 17 -14.19 -20.43 0.62
N GLY A 18 -14.90 -20.52 1.76
CA GLY A 18 -15.41 -19.36 2.48
C GLY A 18 -14.28 -18.47 3.02
N ALA A 19 -13.27 -19.07 3.63
CA ALA A 19 -12.11 -18.36 4.19
C ALA A 19 -11.32 -17.63 3.10
N THR A 20 -10.96 -18.30 2.00
CA THR A 20 -10.21 -17.69 0.89
C THR A 20 -11.00 -16.54 0.24
N ARG A 21 -12.34 -16.66 0.13
CA ARG A 21 -13.20 -15.57 -0.33
C ARG A 21 -13.17 -14.38 0.61
N ALA A 22 -13.26 -14.61 1.93
CA ALA A 22 -13.21 -13.56 2.93
C ALA A 22 -11.86 -12.81 2.90
N ILE A 23 -10.74 -13.53 2.82
CA ILE A 23 -9.40 -12.94 2.70
C ILE A 23 -9.28 -12.16 1.38
N SER A 24 -9.84 -12.67 0.28
CA SER A 24 -9.85 -11.96 -1.01
C SER A 24 -10.60 -10.62 -0.92
N TYR A 25 -11.75 -10.58 -0.25
CA TYR A 25 -12.49 -9.33 -0.02
C TYR A 25 -11.74 -8.38 0.92
N ALA A 26 -11.09 -8.90 1.96
CA ALA A 26 -10.24 -8.11 2.84
C ALA A 26 -9.07 -7.48 2.05
N GLY A 27 -8.40 -8.25 1.20
CA GLY A 27 -7.32 -7.76 0.34
C GLY A 27 -7.78 -6.67 -0.62
N ALA A 28 -8.92 -6.87 -1.29
CA ALA A 28 -9.52 -5.85 -2.16
C ALA A 28 -9.91 -4.59 -1.38
N GLY A 29 -10.53 -4.74 -0.20
CA GLY A 29 -10.91 -3.62 0.67
C GLY A 29 -9.70 -2.83 1.17
N LEU A 30 -8.64 -3.51 1.60
CA LEU A 30 -7.38 -2.89 2.00
C LEU A 30 -6.70 -2.17 0.84
N ALA A 31 -6.70 -2.75 -0.36
CA ALA A 31 -6.13 -2.11 -1.55
C ALA A 31 -6.87 -0.81 -1.90
N VAL A 32 -8.20 -0.82 -1.82
CA VAL A 32 -9.02 0.40 -1.99
C VAL A 32 -8.74 1.40 -0.88
N LEU A 33 -8.64 0.98 0.38
CA LEU A 33 -8.32 1.87 1.50
C LEU A 33 -6.95 2.55 1.32
N VAL A 34 -5.90 1.78 1.01
CA VAL A 34 -4.56 2.32 0.76
C VAL A 34 -4.57 3.28 -0.43
N ALA A 35 -5.27 2.92 -1.52
CA ALA A 35 -5.42 3.81 -2.66
C ALA A 35 -6.07 5.14 -2.27
N LEU A 36 -7.13 5.12 -1.47
CA LEU A 36 -7.79 6.33 -0.99
C LEU A 36 -6.88 7.15 -0.06
N LEU A 37 -6.15 6.52 0.86
CA LEU A 37 -5.18 7.19 1.73
C LEU A 37 -4.06 7.87 0.93
N HIS A 38 -3.68 7.32 -0.23
CA HIS A 38 -2.70 7.94 -1.11
C HIS A 38 -3.30 9.10 -1.91
N LEU A 39 -4.43 8.85 -2.59
CA LEU A 39 -5.09 9.81 -3.45
C LEU A 39 -5.61 11.04 -2.69
N LEU A 40 -6.04 10.85 -1.45
CA LEU A 40 -6.60 11.89 -0.59
C LEU A 40 -5.59 12.46 0.40
N HIS A 41 -4.31 12.08 0.32
CA HIS A 41 -3.29 12.57 1.25
C HIS A 41 -3.26 14.11 1.24
N PRO A 42 -3.36 14.78 2.42
CA PRO A 42 -3.51 16.23 2.48
C PRO A 42 -2.41 17.02 1.75
N SER A 43 -1.16 16.57 1.89
CA SER A 43 0.03 17.23 1.31
C SER A 43 0.64 16.52 0.09
N HIS A 44 0.16 15.34 -0.30
CA HIS A 44 0.79 14.51 -1.34
C HIS A 44 -0.22 13.84 -2.27
N GLY A 45 -1.51 14.07 -2.06
CA GLY A 45 -2.56 13.46 -2.86
C GLY A 45 -2.82 14.20 -4.16
N MET A 46 -3.98 13.93 -4.75
CA MET A 46 -4.41 14.52 -6.01
C MET A 46 -4.42 16.03 -5.97
N VAL A 47 -4.90 16.64 -4.87
CA VAL A 47 -4.99 18.10 -4.74
C VAL A 47 -3.61 18.75 -4.88
N GLU A 48 -2.60 18.22 -4.17
CA GLU A 48 -1.24 18.76 -4.25
C GLU A 48 -0.65 18.55 -5.64
N LEU A 49 -0.84 17.37 -6.24
CA LEU A 49 -0.35 17.11 -7.59
C LEU A 49 -0.92 18.11 -8.60
N PHE A 50 -2.23 18.36 -8.57
CA PHE A 50 -2.86 19.33 -9.46
C PHE A 50 -2.39 20.76 -9.18
N ALA A 51 -2.22 21.13 -7.91
CA ALA A 51 -1.68 22.44 -7.53
C ALA A 51 -0.26 22.64 -8.08
N ALA A 52 0.61 21.64 -7.94
CA ALA A 52 1.97 21.66 -8.47
C ALA A 52 1.98 21.76 -10.01
N LEU A 53 1.17 20.95 -10.70
CA LEU A 53 1.10 20.97 -12.17
C LEU A 53 0.58 22.30 -12.72
N ASN A 54 -0.39 22.93 -12.05
CA ASN A 54 -0.97 24.19 -12.50
C ASN A 54 -0.14 25.42 -12.11
N GLY A 55 0.60 25.37 -11.00
CA GLY A 55 1.40 26.48 -10.50
C GLY A 55 2.85 26.43 -10.99
N ASN A 56 3.59 25.42 -10.55
CA ASN A 56 5.00 25.24 -10.89
C ASN A 56 5.38 23.76 -10.89
N TRP A 57 5.21 23.10 -12.04
CA TRP A 57 5.45 21.67 -12.18
C TRP A 57 6.89 21.25 -11.84
N ARG A 58 7.87 22.16 -11.92
CA ARG A 58 9.28 21.86 -11.62
C ARG A 58 9.50 21.43 -10.17
N VAL A 59 8.59 21.79 -9.26
CA VAL A 59 8.65 21.33 -7.86
C VAL A 59 8.64 19.80 -7.76
N LEU A 60 7.98 19.11 -8.71
CA LEU A 60 7.88 17.65 -8.74
C LEU A 60 9.21 16.95 -9.02
N GLN A 61 10.22 17.68 -9.53
CA GLN A 61 11.59 17.16 -9.68
C GLN A 61 12.28 17.01 -8.32
N PHE A 62 11.93 17.87 -7.35
CA PHE A 62 12.54 17.92 -6.02
C PHE A 62 11.69 17.23 -4.95
N ASP A 63 10.39 17.12 -5.21
CA ASP A 63 9.45 16.36 -4.41
C ASP A 63 8.59 15.45 -5.32
N PRO A 64 9.03 14.21 -5.56
CA PRO A 64 8.31 13.28 -6.42
C PRO A 64 7.10 12.63 -5.74
N ARG A 65 6.85 12.89 -4.44
CA ARG A 65 5.82 12.20 -3.66
C ARG A 65 4.41 12.42 -4.23
N PRO A 66 3.98 13.62 -4.64
CA PRO A 66 2.63 13.80 -5.18
C PRO A 66 2.36 12.93 -6.43
N VAL A 67 3.35 12.84 -7.31
CA VAL A 67 3.26 11.98 -8.50
C VAL A 67 3.20 10.51 -8.09
N ALA A 68 4.12 10.08 -7.21
CA ALA A 68 4.20 8.70 -6.76
C ALA A 68 2.90 8.25 -6.08
N PHE A 69 2.38 9.04 -5.14
CA PHE A 69 1.15 8.75 -4.38
C PHE A 69 -0.05 8.61 -5.31
N VAL A 70 -0.24 9.56 -6.23
CA VAL A 70 -1.40 9.53 -7.14
C VAL A 70 -1.32 8.38 -8.12
N LEU A 71 -0.19 8.22 -8.82
CA LEU A 71 -0.05 7.13 -9.80
C LEU A 71 -0.21 5.76 -9.15
N SER A 72 0.38 5.58 -7.97
CA SER A 72 0.34 4.31 -7.26
C SER A 72 -1.04 4.02 -6.66
N GLY A 73 -1.74 5.04 -6.16
CA GLY A 73 -3.13 4.92 -5.72
C GLY A 73 -4.06 4.54 -6.88
N VAL A 74 -3.91 5.17 -8.05
CA VAL A 74 -4.66 4.78 -9.25
C VAL A 74 -4.31 3.34 -9.67
N ALA A 75 -3.03 2.97 -9.65
CA ALA A 75 -2.59 1.62 -10.01
C ALA A 75 -3.21 0.55 -9.12
N LEU A 76 -3.37 0.79 -7.81
CA LEU A 76 -4.07 -0.12 -6.90
C LEU A 76 -5.55 -0.29 -7.28
N LEU A 77 -6.27 0.80 -7.57
CA LEU A 77 -7.68 0.73 -7.99
C LEU A 77 -7.84 -0.03 -9.31
N VAL A 78 -6.95 0.25 -10.28
CA VAL A 78 -6.92 -0.47 -11.56
C VAL A 78 -6.61 -1.95 -11.34
N GLY A 79 -5.62 -2.25 -10.50
CA GLY A 79 -5.24 -3.63 -10.15
C GLY A 79 -6.39 -4.43 -9.57
N VAL A 80 -7.14 -3.86 -8.61
CA VAL A 80 -8.35 -4.49 -8.03
C VAL A 80 -9.43 -4.72 -9.11
N SER A 81 -9.63 -3.75 -10.00
CA SER A 81 -10.64 -3.87 -11.07
C SER A 81 -10.28 -5.00 -12.05
N LEU A 82 -9.03 -5.04 -12.51
CA LEU A 82 -8.54 -6.06 -13.44
C LEU A 82 -8.48 -7.46 -12.81
N SER A 83 -8.13 -7.57 -11.53
CA SER A 83 -8.00 -8.86 -10.85
C SER A 83 -9.34 -9.58 -10.63
N ARG A 84 -10.47 -8.85 -10.68
CA ARG A 84 -11.82 -9.40 -10.40
C ARG A 84 -12.13 -10.63 -11.25
N ASN A 85 -11.85 -10.57 -12.55
CA ASN A 85 -12.16 -11.61 -13.53
C ASN A 85 -10.91 -12.24 -14.15
N ALA A 86 -9.73 -12.00 -13.56
CA ALA A 86 -8.48 -12.55 -14.09
C ALA A 86 -8.47 -14.08 -13.93
N PRO A 87 -8.09 -14.85 -14.98
CA PRO A 87 -7.92 -16.30 -14.88
C PRO A 87 -6.84 -16.69 -13.88
N ASP A 88 -5.79 -15.88 -13.76
CA ASP A 88 -4.75 -15.97 -12.76
C ASP A 88 -4.63 -14.64 -12.01
N ARG A 89 -4.78 -14.67 -10.69
CA ARG A 89 -4.73 -13.49 -9.81
C ARG A 89 -3.35 -13.26 -9.22
N ARG A 90 -2.42 -14.21 -9.30
CA ARG A 90 -1.08 -14.13 -8.69
C ARG A 90 -0.28 -12.90 -9.13
N PRO A 91 -0.28 -12.49 -10.41
CA PRO A 91 0.44 -11.29 -10.82
C PRO A 91 -0.07 -10.01 -10.13
N TYR A 92 -1.37 -9.93 -9.84
CA TYR A 92 -1.99 -8.78 -9.18
C TYR A 92 -1.64 -8.72 -7.70
N TYR A 93 -1.61 -9.89 -7.03
CA TYR A 93 -1.14 -9.97 -5.64
C TYR A 93 0.32 -9.54 -5.53
N LEU A 94 1.18 -10.05 -6.41
CA LEU A 94 2.59 -9.67 -6.44
C LEU A 94 2.78 -8.17 -6.71
N ALA A 95 2.07 -7.62 -7.70
CA ALA A 95 2.14 -6.19 -8.00
C ALA A 95 1.72 -5.33 -6.80
N GLY A 96 0.62 -5.69 -6.12
CA GLY A 96 0.17 -5.01 -4.90
C GLY A 96 1.17 -5.12 -3.76
N MET A 97 1.77 -6.30 -3.54
CA MET A 97 2.84 -6.50 -2.55
C MET A 97 4.05 -5.61 -2.84
N LEU A 98 4.51 -5.56 -4.10
CA LEU A 98 5.64 -4.73 -4.49
C LEU A 98 5.35 -3.24 -4.25
N LEU A 99 4.15 -2.77 -4.59
CA LEU A 99 3.74 -1.39 -4.29
C LEU A 99 3.74 -1.11 -2.77
N SER A 100 3.12 -1.97 -1.96
CA SER A 100 3.14 -1.82 -0.50
C SER A 100 4.56 -1.81 0.07
N ALA A 101 5.44 -2.70 -0.41
CA ALA A 101 6.83 -2.73 0.02
C ALA A 101 7.56 -1.43 -0.33
N VAL A 102 7.37 -0.90 -1.54
CA VAL A 102 7.93 0.38 -1.97
C VAL A 102 7.45 1.52 -1.07
N TYR A 103 6.19 1.54 -0.64
CA TYR A 103 5.68 2.59 0.25
C TYR A 103 6.30 2.54 1.64
N VAL A 104 6.43 1.34 2.21
CA VAL A 104 7.02 1.15 3.55
C VAL A 104 8.50 1.49 3.50
N VAL A 105 9.26 0.88 2.58
CA VAL A 105 10.70 1.14 2.44
C VAL A 105 10.95 2.60 2.08
N GLY A 106 10.17 3.16 1.16
CA GLY A 106 10.26 4.56 0.76
C GLY A 106 10.00 5.53 1.91
N TYR A 107 9.04 5.21 2.80
CA TYR A 107 8.78 6.01 4.00
C TYR A 107 9.99 6.04 4.93
N PHE A 108 10.58 4.88 5.24
CA PHE A 108 11.78 4.83 6.08
C PHE A 108 12.97 5.51 5.40
N ALA A 109 13.21 5.24 4.11
CA ALA A 109 14.29 5.88 3.36
C ALA A 109 14.14 7.41 3.37
N TRP A 110 12.92 7.93 3.18
CA TRP A 110 12.65 9.36 3.22
C TRP A 110 12.99 9.99 4.57
N HIS A 111 12.51 9.41 5.66
CA HIS A 111 12.68 10.00 7.00
C HIS A 111 14.08 9.77 7.58
N PHE A 112 14.72 8.64 7.26
CA PHE A 112 16.08 8.34 7.75
C PHE A 112 17.17 9.16 7.07
N THR A 113 16.89 9.70 5.90
CA THR A 113 17.84 10.51 5.11
C THR A 113 17.54 12.01 5.18
N GLY A 114 16.72 12.44 6.15
CA GLY A 114 16.36 13.85 6.29
C GLY A 114 15.44 14.35 5.17
N HIS A 115 14.27 13.74 5.03
CA HIS A 115 13.25 14.11 4.04
C HIS A 115 13.75 14.03 2.58
N GLY A 116 14.34 12.89 2.24
CA GLY A 116 14.72 12.55 0.87
C GLY A 116 16.15 12.93 0.48
N GLY A 117 17.08 13.04 1.43
CA GLY A 117 18.50 13.32 1.14
C GLY A 117 19.21 12.24 0.31
N PHE A 118 18.58 11.09 0.05
CA PHE A 118 19.07 10.11 -0.93
C PHE A 118 18.77 10.49 -2.38
N LEU A 119 17.90 11.47 -2.62
CA LEU A 119 17.59 11.92 -3.97
C LEU A 119 18.72 12.79 -4.53
N PRO A 120 19.10 12.61 -5.80
CA PRO A 120 20.15 13.42 -6.42
C PRO A 120 19.86 14.92 -6.32
N GLY A 121 20.84 15.71 -5.85
CA GLY A 121 20.74 17.17 -5.78
C GLY A 121 19.91 17.71 -4.61
N ARG A 122 19.59 16.88 -3.61
CA ARG A 122 18.87 17.30 -2.41
C ARG A 122 19.72 17.11 -1.15
N GLU A 123 19.90 18.19 -0.40
CA GLU A 123 20.59 18.13 0.90
C GLU A 123 19.68 17.51 1.98
N PRO A 124 20.22 16.63 2.84
CA PRO A 124 19.49 16.10 3.99
C PRO A 124 18.97 17.19 4.93
N LEU A 125 17.66 17.18 5.20
CA LEU A 125 17.00 18.04 6.18
C LEU A 125 16.79 17.28 7.50
N LEU A 126 17.81 17.30 8.35
CA LEU A 126 17.80 16.66 9.68
C LEU A 126 17.43 17.69 10.75
N HIS A 127 16.28 17.53 11.41
CA HIS A 127 15.78 18.46 12.43
C HIS A 127 16.38 18.26 13.83
N GLY A 128 17.67 17.89 13.91
CA GLY A 128 18.34 17.62 15.19
C GLY A 128 17.87 16.37 15.94
N LEU A 129 16.96 15.59 15.35
CA LEU A 129 16.54 14.27 15.83
C LEU A 129 17.36 13.17 15.15
N SER A 130 17.55 12.04 15.83
CA SER A 130 18.05 10.83 15.17
C SER A 130 17.04 10.31 14.14
N PRO A 131 17.49 9.56 13.11
CA PRO A 131 16.60 8.94 12.12
C PRO A 131 15.43 8.17 12.72
N LEU A 132 15.68 7.38 13.78
CA LEU A 132 14.67 6.59 14.44
C LEU A 132 13.65 7.46 15.20
N GLU A 133 14.13 8.45 15.97
CA GLU A 133 13.26 9.41 16.65
C GLU A 133 12.37 10.17 15.66
N ASN A 134 12.92 10.54 14.50
CA ASN A 134 12.16 11.23 13.46
C ASN A 134 10.99 10.37 12.96
N VAL A 135 11.22 9.08 12.69
CA VAL A 135 10.15 8.16 12.28
C VAL A 135 9.12 7.95 13.38
N VAL A 136 9.56 7.71 14.62
CA VAL A 136 8.64 7.51 15.75
C VAL A 136 7.78 8.76 15.97
N SER A 137 8.38 9.96 15.89
CA SER A 137 7.63 11.22 15.97
C SER A 137 6.55 11.26 14.89
N HIS A 138 6.89 11.05 13.62
CA HIS A 138 5.91 11.09 12.54
C HIS A 138 4.79 10.07 12.72
N LEU A 139 5.11 8.83 13.07
CA LEU A 139 4.09 7.79 13.28
C LEU A 139 3.20 8.02 14.51
N THR A 140 3.63 8.83 15.47
CA THR A 140 2.86 9.10 16.69
C THR A 140 2.11 10.43 16.65
N THR A 141 2.58 11.40 15.87
CA THR A 141 1.96 12.74 15.77
C THR A 141 1.15 12.95 14.49
N ASP A 142 1.39 12.15 13.45
CA ASP A 142 0.63 12.19 12.20
C ASP A 142 -0.25 10.93 12.05
N LEU A 143 -1.54 11.11 12.33
CA LEU A 143 -2.53 10.05 12.23
C LEU A 143 -2.66 9.51 10.80
N TRP A 144 -2.45 10.35 9.78
CA TRP A 144 -2.52 9.92 8.39
C TRP A 144 -1.35 9.02 8.04
N ALA A 145 -0.14 9.38 8.46
CA ALA A 145 1.04 8.55 8.29
C ALA A 145 0.88 7.20 9.00
N ALA A 146 0.41 7.21 10.25
CA ALA A 146 0.16 6.00 11.03
C ALA A 146 -0.87 5.08 10.34
N ALA A 147 -2.02 5.63 9.96
CA ALA A 147 -3.08 4.88 9.28
C ALA A 147 -2.61 4.31 7.94
N SER A 148 -1.87 5.10 7.15
CA SER A 148 -1.33 4.66 5.86
C SER A 148 -0.34 3.51 6.03
N LYS A 149 0.67 3.64 6.91
CA LYS A 149 1.64 2.56 7.11
C LYS A 149 0.99 1.29 7.66
N ALA A 150 0.04 1.41 8.60
CA ALA A 150 -0.69 0.27 9.11
C ALA A 150 -1.49 -0.45 8.01
N ALA A 151 -2.23 0.31 7.19
CA ALA A 151 -3.02 -0.24 6.09
C ALA A 151 -2.15 -0.89 5.00
N GLU A 152 -1.02 -0.30 4.66
CA GLU A 152 -0.08 -0.84 3.66
C GLU A 152 0.57 -2.16 4.11
N VAL A 153 0.99 -2.23 5.37
CA VAL A 153 1.55 -3.46 5.95
C VAL A 153 0.48 -4.55 6.02
N ALA A 154 -0.74 -4.20 6.45
CA ALA A 154 -1.85 -5.14 6.46
C ALA A 154 -2.17 -5.65 5.04
N LEU A 155 -2.20 -4.75 4.05
CA LEU A 155 -2.38 -5.12 2.65
C LEU A 155 -1.29 -6.08 2.18
N PHE A 156 -0.02 -5.76 2.44
CA PHE A 156 1.10 -6.62 2.05
C PHE A 156 0.93 -8.04 2.62
N VAL A 157 0.63 -8.16 3.90
CA VAL A 157 0.45 -9.46 4.58
C VAL A 157 -0.72 -10.23 3.97
N VAL A 158 -1.88 -9.59 3.78
CA VAL A 158 -3.05 -10.26 3.19
C VAL A 158 -2.78 -10.72 1.75
N LEU A 159 -2.13 -9.89 0.94
CA LEU A 159 -1.75 -10.28 -0.42
C LEU A 159 -0.70 -11.39 -0.44
N ALA A 160 0.24 -11.42 0.51
CA ALA A 160 1.23 -12.50 0.63
C ALA A 160 0.58 -13.83 0.97
N VAL A 161 -0.42 -13.83 1.87
CA VAL A 161 -1.24 -15.03 2.17
C VAL A 161 -1.96 -15.49 0.91
N LEU A 162 -2.68 -14.59 0.23
CA LEU A 162 -3.38 -14.92 -1.02
C LEU A 162 -2.44 -15.46 -2.10
N TYR A 163 -1.24 -14.88 -2.24
CA TYR A 163 -0.23 -15.32 -3.21
C TYR A 163 0.33 -16.72 -2.92
N ALA A 164 0.44 -17.09 -1.65
CA ALA A 164 0.90 -18.41 -1.23
C ALA A 164 -0.18 -19.50 -1.39
N GLU A 165 -1.45 -19.11 -1.29
CA GLU A 165 -2.61 -20.01 -1.46
C GLU A 165 -3.08 -20.17 -2.92
N SER A 166 -2.54 -19.39 -3.87
CA SER A 166 -2.95 -19.37 -5.28
C SER A 166 -2.02 -20.08 -6.26
#